data_AF-T1A3B5-F1
#
_entry.id   AF-T1A3B5-F1
#
_cell.length_a   1.000
_cell.length_b   1.000
_cell.length_c   1.000
_cell.angle_alpha   90.00
_cell.angle_beta   90.00
_cell.angle_gamma   90.00
#
_symmetry.space_group_name_H-M   'P 1'
#
loop_
_entity.id
_entity.type
_entity.pdbx_description
1 polymer ?
#
loop_
_entity_poly.entity_id
_entity_poly.type
_entity_poly.pdbx_seq_one_letter_code
_entity_poly.pdbx_strand_id
1 'polypeptide(L)'
;VEYTDDPHPRNTFWEMYGMPMFDLRAAAGVMLELHNCRKTFPHHYIRLMAFDSTRGVESITMSFIVNRPPSEPGFGLQRQETAGRTLRYTVTPYAITKPEGERY
;
A
#
# COMPACT_ATOMS: atom_id res chain seq x y z
N VAL A 1 3.46 -1.18 10.22
CA VAL A 1 3.91 -0.39 9.05
C VAL A 1 3.74 -1.30 7.86
N GLU A 2 3.21 -0.80 6.74
CA GLU A 2 3.05 -1.64 5.55
C GLU A 2 3.63 -0.97 4.32
N TYR A 3 4.10 -1.77 3.36
CA TYR A 3 4.72 -1.28 2.14
C TYR A 3 4.32 -2.11 0.91
N THR A 4 4.42 -1.51 -0.28
CA THR A 4 4.16 -2.19 -1.56
C THR A 4 4.84 -1.45 -2.71
N ASP A 5 5.17 -2.18 -3.76
CA ASP A 5 5.49 -1.63 -5.09
C ASP A 5 4.39 -1.93 -6.14
N ASP A 6 3.25 -2.50 -5.73
CA ASP A 6 2.02 -2.59 -6.51
C ASP A 6 0.98 -1.60 -5.97
N PRO A 7 0.76 -0.46 -6.65
CA PRO A 7 -0.14 0.60 -6.20
C PRO A 7 -1.61 0.34 -6.57
N HIS A 8 -1.96 -0.85 -7.08
CA HIS A 8 -3.32 -1.15 -7.51
C HIS A 8 -4.34 -0.88 -6.39
N PRO A 9 -5.44 -0.15 -6.65
CA PRO A 9 -6.39 0.24 -5.60
C PRO A 9 -7.14 -0.95 -4.96
N ARG A 10 -7.08 -2.13 -5.58
CA ARG A 10 -7.61 -3.39 -5.03
C ARG A 10 -6.54 -4.29 -4.42
N ASN A 11 -5.28 -3.88 -4.46
CA ASN A 11 -4.23 -4.50 -3.66
C ASN A 11 -4.47 -4.15 -2.19
N THR A 12 -5.28 -4.98 -1.55
CA THR A 12 -5.82 -4.74 -0.20
C THR A 12 -4.77 -5.04 0.87
N PHE A 13 -4.01 -6.11 0.66
CA PHE A 13 -2.98 -6.60 1.57
C PHE A 13 -1.61 -6.19 1.06
N TRP A 14 -1.00 -5.25 1.78
CA TRP A 14 0.37 -4.84 1.54
C TRP A 14 1.31 -5.66 2.42
N GLU A 15 2.59 -5.64 2.10
CA GLU A 15 3.59 -6.35 2.89
C GLU A 15 3.75 -5.71 4.27
N MET A 16 3.76 -6.55 5.31
CA MET A 16 3.94 -6.10 6.68
C MET A 16 5.42 -5.91 6.98
N TYR A 17 5.80 -4.69 7.37
CA TYR A 17 7.12 -4.45 7.94
C TYR A 17 7.07 -4.70 9.43
N GLY A 18 7.44 -5.92 9.82
CA GLY A 18 7.37 -6.39 11.19
C GLY A 18 5.95 -6.62 11.69
N MET A 19 5.81 -6.76 13.02
CA MET A 19 4.51 -6.98 13.67
C MET A 19 3.83 -5.65 14.04
N PRO A 20 2.48 -5.58 14.10
CA PRO A 20 1.79 -4.44 14.66
C PRO A 20 2.22 -4.21 16.10
N MET A 21 2.51 -2.95 16.44
CA MET A 21 2.97 -2.58 17.78
C MET A 21 1.78 -2.17 18.65
N PHE A 22 1.39 -3.03 19.59
CA PHE A 22 0.36 -2.76 20.60
C PHE A 22 0.96 -2.15 21.88
N ASP A 23 0.13 -1.54 22.72
CA ASP A 23 0.50 -0.97 24.04
C ASP A 23 1.63 0.08 24.04
N LEU A 24 1.90 0.69 22.88
CA LEU A 24 2.87 1.78 22.75
C LEU A 24 2.43 3.03 23.50
N ARG A 25 3.26 3.47 24.44
CA ARG A 25 3.07 4.74 25.16
C ARG A 25 3.82 5.92 24.54
N ALA A 26 4.78 5.65 23.66
CA ALA A 26 5.62 6.66 23.04
C ALA A 26 5.71 6.46 21.52
N ALA A 27 5.47 7.52 20.75
CA ALA A 27 5.52 7.49 19.29
C ALA A 27 6.91 7.11 18.73
N ALA A 28 7.98 7.29 19.52
CA ALA A 28 9.35 7.02 19.10
C ALA A 28 9.57 5.60 18.57
N GLY A 29 8.90 4.59 19.15
CA GLY A 29 8.98 3.21 18.67
C GLY A 29 8.47 3.05 17.24
N VAL A 30 7.31 3.64 16.93
CA VAL A 30 6.73 3.62 15.58
C VAL A 30 7.61 4.37 14.59
N MET A 31 8.16 5.51 15.00
CA MET A 31 9.01 6.32 14.14
C MET A 31 10.33 5.62 13.80
N LEU A 32 10.88 4.80 14.71
CA LEU A 32 12.06 4.00 14.44
C LEU A 32 11.79 2.91 13.39
N GLU A 33 10.71 2.15 13.54
CA GLU A 33 10.30 1.15 12.55
C GLU A 33 10.02 1.77 11.18
N LEU A 34 9.35 2.93 11.16
CA LEU A 34 9.13 3.67 9.92
C LEU A 34 10.46 4.07 9.25
N HIS A 35 11.43 4.57 10.02
CA HIS A 35 12.74 4.95 9.48
C HIS A 35 13.51 3.77 8.92
N ASN A 36 13.46 2.62 9.59
CA ASN A 36 14.07 1.38 9.12
C ASN A 36 13.38 0.90 7.82
N CYS A 37 12.05 0.90 7.78
CA CYS A 37 11.28 0.55 6.59
C CYS A 37 11.62 1.42 5.38
N ARG A 38 11.69 2.75 5.56
CA ARG A 38 12.11 3.69 4.50
C ARG A 38 13.54 3.45 4.01
N LYS A 39 14.46 3.06 4.89
CA LYS A 39 15.83 2.70 4.51
C LYS A 39 15.88 1.42 3.70
N THR A 40 15.09 0.41 4.07
CA THR A 40 15.05 -0.88 3.36
C THR A 40 14.35 -0.76 2.01
N PHE A 41 13.25 -0.02 1.94
CA PHE A 41 12.37 0.09 0.77
C PHE A 41 12.16 1.55 0.33
N PRO A 42 13.22 2.27 -0.10
CA PRO A 42 13.15 3.71 -0.36
C PRO A 42 12.22 4.08 -1.52
N HIS A 43 12.05 3.17 -2.49
CA HIS A 43 11.23 3.37 -3.68
C HIS A 43 9.81 2.80 -3.56
N HIS A 44 9.43 2.22 -2.43
CA HIS A 44 8.10 1.63 -2.26
C HIS A 44 7.12 2.66 -1.71
N TYR A 45 5.83 2.45 -1.96
CA TYR A 45 4.80 3.07 -1.14
C TYR A 45 4.89 2.51 0.27
N ILE A 46 4.86 3.38 1.27
CA ILE A 46 4.78 2.97 2.67
C ILE A 46 3.59 3.69 3.29
N ARG A 47 2.76 2.94 4.03
CA ARG A 47 1.62 3.46 4.79
C ARG A 47 1.76 3.15 6.27
N LEU A 48 1.26 4.09 7.08
CA LEU A 48 0.97 3.84 8.49
C LEU A 48 -0.52 3.56 8.64
N MET A 49 -0.84 2.59 9.49
CA MET A 49 -2.21 2.24 9.83
C MET A 49 -2.38 2.17 11.33
N ALA A 50 -3.57 2.57 11.80
CA ALA A 50 -3.98 2.40 13.19
C ALA A 50 -5.23 1.50 13.22
N PHE A 51 -5.14 0.43 14.01
CA PHE A 51 -6.23 -0.49 14.26
C PHE A 51 -6.85 -0.17 15.63
N ASP A 52 -8.18 -0.15 15.70
CA ASP A 52 -8.93 0.02 16.94
C ASP A 52 -9.65 -1.30 17.28
N SER A 53 -9.28 -1.89 18.42
CA SER A 53 -9.86 -3.13 18.93
C SER A 53 -11.11 -2.94 19.78
N THR A 54 -11.60 -1.69 19.93
CA THR A 54 -12.85 -1.40 20.65
C THR A 54 -13.99 -2.16 20.00
N ARG A 55 -14.77 -2.90 20.81
CA ARG A 55 -15.93 -3.67 20.34
C ARG A 55 -16.87 -2.80 19.52
N GLY A 56 -17.22 -3.25 18.32
CA GLY A 56 -18.06 -2.51 17.36
C GLY A 56 -17.28 -1.60 16.40
N VAL A 57 -15.96 -1.40 16.63
CA VAL A 57 -15.05 -0.80 15.65
C VAL A 57 -14.26 -1.91 14.96
N GLU A 58 -13.40 -2.62 15.70
CA GLU A 58 -12.66 -3.82 15.27
C GLU A 58 -12.04 -3.70 13.86
N SER A 59 -11.51 -2.52 13.53
CA SER A 59 -11.12 -2.15 12.17
C SER A 59 -10.03 -1.07 12.13
N ILE A 60 -9.51 -0.81 10.94
CA ILE A 60 -8.58 0.29 10.66
C ILE A 60 -9.34 1.61 10.70
N THR A 61 -8.98 2.47 11.64
CA THR A 61 -9.59 3.80 11.82
C THR A 61 -8.77 4.92 11.19
N MET A 62 -7.50 4.64 10.83
CA MET A 62 -6.62 5.58 10.15
C MET A 62 -5.66 4.84 9.23
N SER A 63 -5.49 5.34 8.01
CA SER A 63 -4.50 4.85 7.04
C SER A 63 -4.01 6.01 6.18
N PHE A 64 -2.71 6.27 6.16
CA PHE A 64 -2.13 7.35 5.36
C PHE A 64 -0.73 7.00 4.85
N ILE A 65 -0.38 7.58 3.71
CA ILE A 65 0.89 7.36 3.02
C ILE A 65 1.99 8.20 3.67
N VAL A 66 3.12 7.56 3.93
CA VAL A 66 4.32 8.15 4.53
C VAL A 66 5.55 8.01 3.66
N ASN A 67 5.51 7.23 2.58
CA ASN A 67 6.56 7.20 1.56
C ASN A 67 5.94 6.97 0.19
N ARG A 68 6.54 7.53 -0.86
CA ARG A 68 6.15 7.31 -2.26
C ARG A 68 7.42 7.10 -3.10
N PRO A 69 7.36 6.31 -4.18
CA PRO A 69 8.39 6.34 -5.21
C PRO A 69 8.57 7.77 -5.75
N PRO A 70 9.79 8.12 -6.22
CA PRO A 70 10.07 9.45 -6.75
C PRO A 70 9.29 9.77 -8.03
N SER A 71 8.90 8.76 -8.79
CA SER A 71 8.08 8.89 -10.00
C SER A 71 7.02 7.78 -10.02
N GLU A 72 5.76 8.14 -10.19
CA GLU A 72 4.64 7.20 -10.30
C GLU A 72 4.03 7.31 -11.71
N PRO A 73 4.19 6.30 -12.59
CA PRO A 73 3.68 6.35 -13.97
C PRO A 73 2.15 6.24 -14.06
N GLY A 74 1.46 5.75 -13.03
CA GLY A 74 0.01 5.62 -12.99
C GLY A 74 -0.50 4.28 -13.54
N PHE A 75 -1.67 4.30 -14.18
CA PHE A 75 -2.42 3.10 -14.53
C PHE A 75 -2.91 3.11 -15.98
N GLY A 76 -2.87 1.95 -16.62
CA GLY A 76 -3.61 1.66 -17.83
C GLY A 76 -5.05 1.23 -17.52
N LEU A 77 -5.99 1.58 -18.41
CA LEU A 77 -7.38 1.13 -18.36
C LEU A 77 -7.72 0.32 -19.62
N GLN A 78 -7.78 -0.99 -19.47
CA GLN A 78 -8.23 -1.89 -20.53
C GLN A 78 -9.76 -1.89 -20.60
N ARG A 79 -10.28 -1.88 -21.83
CA ARG A 79 -11.72 -1.90 -22.12
C ARG A 79 -12.01 -3.09 -23.02
N GLN A 80 -12.61 -4.13 -22.46
CA GLN A 80 -13.01 -5.32 -23.21
C GLN A 80 -14.49 -5.22 -23.58
N GLU A 81 -14.79 -5.23 -24.88
CA GLU A 81 -16.15 -5.34 -25.39
C GLU A 81 -16.74 -6.72 -25.09
N THR A 82 -18.01 -6.73 -24.71
CA THR A 82 -18.76 -7.96 -24.43
C THR A 82 -20.12 -7.92 -25.16
N ALA A 83 -21.18 -8.50 -24.60
CA ALA A 83 -22.49 -8.50 -25.26
C ALA A 83 -23.07 -7.07 -25.34
N GLY A 84 -23.53 -6.70 -26.53
CA GLY A 84 -24.13 -5.39 -26.79
C GLY A 84 -23.11 -4.26 -26.62
N ARG A 85 -23.43 -3.27 -25.77
CA ARG A 85 -22.58 -2.11 -25.48
C ARG A 85 -21.88 -2.19 -24.11
N THR A 86 -21.82 -3.38 -23.51
CA THR A 86 -21.22 -3.58 -22.19
C THR A 86 -19.70 -3.70 -22.29
N LEU A 87 -18.99 -2.97 -21.43
CA LEU A 87 -17.53 -3.05 -21.29
C LEU A 87 -17.15 -3.68 -19.96
N ARG A 88 -16.16 -4.58 -19.99
CA ARG A 88 -15.44 -5.06 -18.80
C ARG A 88 -14.12 -4.31 -18.69
N TYR A 89 -13.82 -3.82 -17.50
CA TYR A 89 -12.66 -2.96 -17.25
C TYR A 89 -11.60 -3.70 -16.44
N THR A 90 -10.34 -3.52 -16.85
CA THR A 90 -9.18 -3.92 -16.07
C THR A 90 -8.30 -2.69 -15.85
N VAL A 91 -7.96 -2.43 -14.58
CA VAL A 91 -6.99 -1.39 -14.21
C VAL A 91 -5.67 -2.08 -13.94
N THR A 92 -4.60 -1.63 -14.59
CA THR A 92 -3.27 -2.23 -14.44
C THR A 92 -2.25 -1.13 -14.17
N PRO A 93 -1.55 -1.12 -13.03
CA PRO A 93 -0.45 -0.18 -12.82
C PRO A 93 0.65 -0.36 -13.87
N TYR A 94 1.25 0.72 -14.34
CA TYR A 94 2.38 0.59 -15.28
C TYR A 94 3.62 -0.01 -14.61
N ALA A 95 3.79 0.22 -13.30
CA ALA A 95 4.92 -0.28 -12.53
C ALA A 95 5.03 -1.81 -12.51
N ILE A 96 3.89 -2.53 -12.51
CA ILE A 96 3.86 -4.01 -12.41
C ILE A 96 4.20 -4.74 -13.71
N THR A 97 4.53 -4.01 -14.78
CA THR A 97 5.13 -4.61 -15.99
C THR A 97 6.53 -5.17 -15.72
N LYS A 98 7.17 -4.73 -14.64
CA LYS A 98 8.43 -5.26 -14.13
C LYS A 98 8.22 -6.21 -12.95
N PRO A 99 9.15 -7.17 -12.72
CA PRO A 99 9.17 -7.97 -11.50
C PRO A 99 9.18 -7.11 -10.24
N GLU A 100 8.68 -7.65 -9.14
CA GLU A 100 8.76 -7.04 -7.81
C GLU A 100 10.21 -6.69 -7.46
N GLY A 101 10.42 -5.54 -6.80
CA GLY A 101 11.74 -5.03 -6.44
C GLY A 101 12.52 -4.36 -7.58
N GLU A 102 12.11 -4.57 -8.85
CA GLU A 102 12.60 -3.82 -10.02
C GLU A 102 11.62 -2.71 -10.46
N ARG A 103 10.53 -2.55 -9.73
CA ARG A 103 9.53 -1.50 -9.93
C ARG A 103 10.03 -0.19 -9.29
N TYR A 104 9.70 0.91 -9.97
CA TYR A 104 10.07 2.30 -9.63
C TYR A 104 11.55 2.65 -9.76
#